data_AF-A0A2C5YX30-F1
#
_entry.id   AF-A0A2C5YX30-F1
#
_cell.length_a   1.000
_cell.length_b   1.000
_cell.length_c   1.000
_cell.angle_alpha   90.00
_cell.angle_beta   90.00
_cell.angle_gamma   90.00
#
_symmetry.space_group_name_H-M   'P 1'
#
loop_
_entity.id
_entity.type
_entity.pdbx_description
1 polymer ?
#
loop_
_entity_poly.entity_id
_entity_poly.type
_entity_poly.pdbx_seq_one_letter_code
_entity_poly.pdbx_strand_id
1 'polypeptide(L)'
;MAGVITIKFDLIKNGVAQRCVPSPVYRPGDVAQLFAPSRYLVFQGFSVDEAGKQHFLDATVAYRQACLRAIEYLKQFGYSGEQAYILLSCAPIKGCIASIVDVPNACSTLGIPMDIFDFDISVEAERVRRNLGSCPVLLE
;
A
#
# COMPACT_ATOMS: atom_id res chain seq x y z
N MET A 1 -18.21 8.53 1.08
CA MET A 1 -18.43 9.81 0.36
C MET A 1 -19.62 9.61 -0.57
N ALA A 2 -20.61 10.51 -0.56
CA ALA A 2 -21.73 10.44 -1.50
C ALA A 2 -21.31 11.01 -2.86
N GLY A 3 -21.78 10.42 -3.96
CA GLY A 3 -21.42 10.84 -5.31
C GLY A 3 -22.35 10.26 -6.36
N VAL A 4 -22.15 10.68 -7.61
CA VAL A 4 -22.90 10.23 -8.79
C VAL A 4 -21.90 9.72 -9.81
N ILE A 5 -22.17 8.55 -10.40
CA ILE A 5 -21.38 7.98 -11.47
C ILE A 5 -22.25 7.83 -12.72
N THR A 6 -21.71 8.20 -13.89
CA THR A 6 -22.35 7.97 -15.19
C THR A 6 -21.64 6.82 -15.87
N ILE A 7 -22.37 5.75 -16.18
CA ILE A 7 -21.82 4.52 -16.77
C ILE A 7 -22.45 4.29 -18.14
N LYS A 8 -21.64 3.89 -19.12
CA LYS A 8 -22.10 3.36 -20.41
C LYS A 8 -21.92 1.84 -20.42
N PHE A 9 -22.96 1.12 -20.84
CA PHE A 9 -22.92 -0.33 -21.00
C PHE A 9 -23.01 -0.68 -22.50
N ASP A 10 -22.15 -1.60 -22.92
CA ASP A 10 -22.18 -2.23 -24.25
C ASP A 10 -22.08 -3.75 -24.06
N LEU A 11 -22.59 -4.53 -25.02
CA LEU A 11 -22.65 -5.99 -24.91
C LEU A 11 -21.86 -6.69 -26.01
N ILE A 12 -20.95 -7.58 -25.60
CA ILE A 12 -20.24 -8.49 -26.49
C ILE A 12 -20.97 -9.83 -26.49
N LYS A 13 -21.75 -10.11 -27.54
CA LYS A 13 -22.45 -11.39 -27.72
C LYS A 13 -21.42 -12.52 -27.80
N ASN A 14 -21.69 -13.64 -27.11
CA ASN A 14 -20.78 -14.80 -27.00
C ASN A 14 -19.38 -14.48 -26.45
N GLY A 15 -19.20 -13.34 -25.75
CA GLY A 15 -17.89 -12.87 -25.28
C GLY A 15 -17.17 -13.85 -24.34
N VAL A 16 -17.90 -14.53 -23.44
CA VAL A 16 -17.30 -15.50 -22.49
C VAL A 16 -16.64 -16.67 -23.23
N ALA A 17 -17.36 -17.26 -24.20
CA ALA A 17 -16.87 -18.38 -24.99
C ALA A 17 -15.73 -17.97 -25.95
N GLN A 18 -15.81 -16.77 -26.54
CA GLN A 18 -14.83 -16.30 -27.53
C GLN A 18 -13.55 -15.71 -26.91
N ARG A 19 -13.64 -15.10 -25.73
CA ARG A 19 -12.51 -14.39 -25.09
C ARG A 19 -11.81 -15.21 -24.01
N CYS A 20 -12.38 -16.35 -23.60
CA CYS A 20 -11.79 -17.28 -22.64
C CYS A 20 -11.32 -16.62 -21.33
N VAL A 21 -12.05 -15.60 -20.86
CA VAL A 21 -11.72 -14.89 -19.62
C VAL A 21 -12.67 -15.33 -18.51
N PRO A 22 -12.22 -16.12 -17.53
CA PRO A 22 -13.09 -16.62 -16.45
C PRO A 22 -13.40 -15.57 -15.38
N SER A 23 -12.68 -14.44 -15.36
CA SER A 23 -12.81 -13.38 -14.36
C SER A 23 -12.98 -12.02 -15.03
N PRO A 24 -13.58 -11.01 -14.34
CA PRO A 24 -13.69 -9.67 -14.89
C PRO A 24 -12.32 -9.10 -15.24
N VAL A 25 -12.22 -8.49 -16.43
CA VAL A 25 -11.04 -7.75 -16.88
C VAL A 25 -11.47 -6.34 -17.22
N TYR A 26 -10.63 -5.38 -16.87
CA TYR A 26 -10.86 -3.97 -17.16
C TYR A 26 -9.57 -3.32 -17.66
N ARG A 27 -9.73 -2.25 -18.43
CA ARG A 27 -8.64 -1.35 -18.79
C ARG A 27 -8.71 -0.15 -17.86
N PRO A 28 -7.64 0.17 -17.09
CA PRO A 28 -7.58 1.40 -16.32
C PRO A 28 -7.71 2.64 -17.22
N GLY A 29 -8.16 3.76 -16.65
CA GLY A 29 -8.24 5.04 -17.39
C GLY A 29 -6.86 5.51 -17.86
N ASP A 30 -6.84 6.31 -18.94
CA ASP A 30 -5.58 6.78 -19.55
C ASP A 30 -4.81 7.77 -18.65
N VAL A 31 -5.50 8.40 -17.69
CA VAL A 31 -4.88 9.29 -16.69
C VAL A 31 -4.68 8.50 -15.39
N ALA A 32 -3.48 7.96 -15.22
CA ALA A 32 -3.07 7.40 -13.94
C ALA A 32 -2.86 8.54 -12.92
N GLN A 33 -3.06 8.25 -11.64
CA GLN A 33 -2.56 9.10 -10.55
C GLN A 33 -1.03 8.98 -10.55
N LEU A 34 -0.38 9.77 -11.39
CA LEU A 34 1.06 9.80 -11.54
C LEU A 34 1.67 10.58 -10.37
N PHE A 35 1.93 9.90 -9.26
CA PHE A 35 3.07 10.28 -8.44
C PHE A 35 4.32 9.87 -9.23
N ALA A 36 5.28 10.77 -9.38
CA ALA A 36 6.46 10.47 -10.19
C ALA A 36 7.07 9.15 -9.69
N PRO A 37 7.40 8.17 -10.56
CA PRO A 37 7.85 6.84 -10.12
C PRO A 37 9.05 6.86 -9.17
N SER A 38 9.85 7.92 -9.21
CA SER A 38 11.00 8.19 -8.32
C SER A 38 10.64 8.77 -6.96
N ARG A 39 9.36 9.01 -6.67
CA ARG A 39 8.89 9.65 -5.43
C ARG A 39 8.20 8.67 -4.47
N TYR A 40 8.34 7.36 -4.66
CA TYR A 40 7.85 6.37 -3.70
C TYR A 40 8.96 5.92 -2.75
N LEU A 41 8.68 5.97 -1.45
CA LEU A 41 9.48 5.31 -0.43
C LEU A 41 8.94 3.89 -0.23
N VAL A 42 9.74 2.88 -0.58
CA VAL A 42 9.31 1.48 -0.62
C VAL A 42 9.84 0.69 0.57
N PHE A 43 8.93 0.09 1.32
CA PHE A 43 9.20 -0.81 2.43
C PHE A 43 9.01 -2.25 1.97
N GLN A 44 9.87 -3.16 2.45
CA GLN A 44 9.79 -4.57 2.13
C GLN A 44 9.41 -5.36 3.39
N GLY A 45 8.69 -6.46 3.18
CA GLY A 45 8.39 -7.43 4.22
C GLY A 45 8.53 -8.85 3.69
N PHE A 46 8.82 -9.75 4.63
CA PHE A 46 9.06 -11.17 4.38
C PHE A 46 8.06 -12.01 5.17
N SER A 47 7.89 -13.28 4.80
CA SER A 47 7.03 -14.25 5.49
C SER A 47 7.55 -14.68 6.88
N VAL A 48 8.01 -13.72 7.68
CA VAL A 48 8.47 -13.89 9.06
C VAL A 48 7.57 -13.01 9.93
N ASP A 49 6.92 -13.59 10.92
CA ASP A 49 6.02 -12.81 11.79
C ASP A 49 6.77 -12.00 12.86
N GLU A 50 6.01 -11.23 13.64
CA GLU A 50 6.48 -10.35 14.70
C GLU A 50 7.19 -11.11 15.84
N ALA A 51 6.89 -12.40 16.00
CA ALA A 51 7.53 -13.29 16.97
C ALA A 51 8.78 -14.00 16.40
N GLY A 52 9.14 -13.72 15.14
CA GLY A 52 10.28 -14.34 14.47
C GLY A 52 10.01 -15.74 13.91
N LYS A 53 8.74 -16.18 13.87
CA LYS A 53 8.39 -17.47 13.28
C LYS A 53 8.36 -17.34 11.76
N GLN A 54 9.06 -18.27 11.11
CA GLN A 54 9.07 -18.41 9.66
C GLN A 54 7.76 -19.06 9.18
N HIS A 55 7.09 -18.41 8.22
CA HIS A 55 5.95 -18.94 7.47
C HIS A 55 6.39 -19.35 6.06
N PHE A 56 5.64 -20.27 5.44
CA PHE A 56 5.98 -20.81 4.14
C PHE A 56 5.25 -20.04 3.03
N LEU A 57 5.99 -19.23 2.27
CA LEU A 57 5.49 -18.44 1.12
C LEU A 57 4.21 -17.64 1.43
N ASP A 58 4.10 -17.12 2.67
CA ASP A 58 2.94 -16.35 3.10
C ASP A 58 3.09 -14.88 2.72
N ALA A 59 2.42 -14.49 1.63
CA ALA A 59 2.38 -13.12 1.15
C ALA A 59 1.61 -12.17 2.07
N THR A 60 0.69 -12.69 2.89
CA THR A 60 -0.11 -11.92 3.86
C THR A 60 0.78 -11.47 5.02
N VAL A 61 1.56 -12.38 5.57
CA VAL A 61 2.55 -12.06 6.61
C VAL A 61 3.59 -11.10 6.03
N ALA A 62 4.10 -11.37 4.83
CA ALA A 62 5.04 -10.47 4.15
C ALA A 62 4.48 -9.05 3.98
N TYR A 63 3.23 -8.90 3.54
CA TYR A 63 2.62 -7.58 3.38
C TYR A 63 2.37 -6.88 4.71
N ARG A 64 1.92 -7.62 5.75
CA ARG A 64 1.78 -7.10 7.11
C ARG A 64 3.11 -6.54 7.62
N GLN A 65 4.21 -7.26 7.44
CA GLN A 65 5.53 -6.79 7.84
C GLN A 65 5.94 -5.51 7.10
N ALA A 66 5.68 -5.41 5.80
CA ALA A 66 5.93 -4.19 5.04
C ALA A 66 5.15 -2.98 5.61
N CYS A 67 3.87 -3.17 5.95
CA CYS A 67 3.05 -2.14 6.62
C CYS A 67 3.61 -1.74 7.98
N LEU A 68 3.99 -2.71 8.83
CA LEU A 68 4.55 -2.43 10.16
C LEU A 68 5.87 -1.65 10.06
N ARG A 69 6.73 -1.99 9.10
CA ARG A 69 7.98 -1.25 8.85
C ARG A 69 7.72 0.19 8.41
N ALA A 70 6.72 0.40 7.56
CA ALA A 70 6.30 1.74 7.17
C ALA A 70 5.76 2.55 8.36
N ILE A 71 4.95 1.94 9.23
CA ILE A 71 4.41 2.58 10.44
C ILE A 71 5.55 2.97 11.40
N GLU A 72 6.48 2.05 11.69
CA GLU A 72 7.63 2.34 12.56
C GLU A 72 8.56 3.40 11.97
N TYR A 73 8.64 3.51 10.65
CA TYR A 73 9.35 4.61 10.00
C TYR A 73 8.65 5.96 10.20
N LEU A 74 7.34 6.03 9.94
CA LEU A 74 6.55 7.26 10.12
C LEU A 74 6.53 7.74 11.57
N LYS A 75 6.56 6.83 12.56
CA LYS A 75 6.66 7.17 13.99
C LYS A 75 7.91 8.00 14.33
N GLN A 76 9.00 7.86 13.56
CA GLN A 76 10.22 8.66 13.76
C GLN A 76 10.01 10.15 13.45
N PHE A 77 9.05 10.48 12.59
CA PHE A 77 8.67 11.86 12.26
C PHE A 77 7.61 12.45 13.20
N GLY A 78 7.13 11.67 14.18
CA GLY A 78 6.17 12.11 15.19
C GLY A 78 4.74 11.63 14.98
N TYR A 79 4.47 10.79 13.98
CA TYR A 79 3.16 10.14 13.84
C TYR A 79 2.90 9.15 14.99
N SER A 80 1.65 9.05 15.43
CA SER A 80 1.21 7.91 16.24
C SER A 80 1.03 6.66 15.36
N GLY A 81 0.97 5.48 15.97
CA GLY A 81 0.74 4.24 15.23
C GLY A 81 -0.63 4.23 14.51
N GLU A 82 -1.65 4.78 15.17
CA GLU A 82 -3.01 4.90 14.68
C GLU A 82 -3.09 5.89 13.51
N GLN A 83 -2.41 7.04 13.60
CA GLN A 83 -2.34 8.02 12.51
C GLN A 83 -1.68 7.41 11.27
N ALA A 84 -0.55 6.72 11.45
CA ALA A 84 0.15 6.06 10.36
C ALA A 84 -0.70 4.94 9.74
N TYR A 85 -1.42 4.17 10.55
CA TYR A 85 -2.31 3.11 10.07
C TYR A 85 -3.48 3.66 9.23
N ILE A 86 -4.13 4.72 9.69
CA ILE A 86 -5.20 5.39 8.94
C ILE A 86 -4.64 6.02 7.65
N LEU A 87 -3.47 6.66 7.72
CA LEU A 87 -2.81 7.23 6.55
C LEU A 87 -2.56 6.15 5.48
N LEU A 88 -1.99 5.01 5.85
CA LEU A 88 -1.76 3.89 4.93
C LEU A 88 -3.06 3.34 4.33
N SER A 89 -4.19 3.45 5.03
CA SER A 89 -5.49 2.96 4.55
C SER A 89 -6.17 3.91 3.56
N CYS A 90 -5.90 5.21 3.65
CA CYS A 90 -6.57 6.24 2.84
C CYS A 90 -5.68 6.84 1.75
N ALA A 91 -4.37 6.88 1.96
CA ALA A 91 -3.43 7.40 0.98
C ALA A 91 -3.29 6.43 -0.20
N PRO A 92 -2.95 6.94 -1.41
CA PRO A 92 -2.74 6.12 -2.60
C PRO A 92 -1.39 5.37 -2.54
N ILE A 93 -1.24 4.50 -1.54
CA ILE A 93 -0.08 3.63 -1.37
C ILE A 93 -0.08 2.50 -2.42
N LYS A 94 1.10 1.99 -2.75
CA LYS A 94 1.27 0.91 -3.72
C LYS A 94 1.72 -0.36 -3.03
N GLY A 95 0.80 -1.32 -2.89
CA GLY A 95 1.13 -2.68 -2.46
C GLY A 95 1.44 -3.59 -3.65
N CYS A 96 2.60 -4.24 -3.64
CA CYS A 96 2.96 -5.21 -4.68
C CYS A 96 3.54 -6.48 -4.08
N ILE A 97 3.06 -7.64 -4.54
CA ILE A 97 3.76 -8.92 -4.34
C ILE A 97 4.96 -8.88 -5.30
N ALA A 98 6.17 -8.78 -4.74
CA ALA A 98 7.39 -8.66 -5.53
C ALA A 98 7.94 -10.02 -5.95
N SER A 99 7.93 -10.99 -5.04
CA SER A 99 8.33 -12.37 -5.31
C SER A 99 7.57 -13.35 -4.44
N ILE A 100 7.22 -14.50 -4.99
CA ILE A 100 6.57 -15.60 -4.25
C ILE A 100 7.25 -16.96 -4.51
N VAL A 101 8.38 -16.95 -5.22
CA VAL A 101 9.09 -18.16 -5.64
C VAL A 101 10.32 -18.46 -4.78
N ASP A 102 10.72 -17.53 -3.91
CA ASP A 102 11.95 -17.58 -3.14
C ASP A 102 11.75 -18.33 -1.82
N VAL A 103 11.56 -19.65 -1.89
CA VAL A 103 11.38 -20.51 -0.71
C VAL A 103 12.48 -20.27 0.34
N PRO A 104 12.14 -20.04 1.62
CA PRO A 104 10.81 -20.13 2.24
C PRO A 104 9.98 -18.84 2.25
N ASN A 105 10.52 -17.72 1.74
CA ASN A 105 9.95 -16.38 1.91
C ASN A 105 9.15 -15.91 0.70
N ALA A 106 7.94 -15.41 0.92
CA ALA A 106 7.35 -14.44 0.01
C ALA A 106 7.89 -13.04 0.33
N CYS A 107 8.06 -12.23 -0.70
CA CYS A 107 8.44 -10.83 -0.60
C CYS A 107 7.29 -9.94 -1.08
N SER A 108 6.83 -9.07 -0.18
CA SER A 108 5.82 -8.06 -0.48
C SER A 108 6.39 -6.68 -0.21
N THR A 109 5.95 -5.70 -1.00
CA THR A 109 6.43 -4.33 -0.94
C THR A 109 5.27 -3.37 -0.76
N LEU A 110 5.52 -2.29 -0.02
CA LEU A 110 4.59 -1.19 0.20
C LEU A 110 5.31 0.13 -0.12
N GLY A 111 4.84 0.81 -1.16
CA GLY A 111 5.33 2.12 -1.56
C GLY A 111 4.45 3.24 -1.03
N ILE A 112 5.02 4.16 -0.26
CA ILE A 112 4.37 5.40 0.16
C ILE A 112 4.80 6.53 -0.78
N PRO A 113 3.86 7.25 -1.44
CA PRO A 113 4.21 8.42 -2.23
C PRO A 113 4.68 9.56 -1.31
N MET A 114 5.90 10.03 -1.50
CA MET A 114 6.48 11.12 -0.70
C MET A 114 5.80 12.47 -0.95
N ASP A 115 5.11 12.62 -2.09
CA ASP A 115 4.37 13.84 -2.49
C ASP A 115 3.17 14.18 -1.60
N ILE A 116 2.71 13.25 -0.76
CA ILE A 116 1.57 13.50 0.13
C ILE A 116 1.98 14.23 1.42
N PHE A 117 3.28 14.43 1.66
CA PHE A 117 3.81 15.09 2.86
C PHE A 117 4.34 16.48 2.53
N ASP A 118 4.08 17.44 3.42
CA ASP A 118 4.63 18.81 3.34
C ASP A 118 6.11 18.90 3.71
N PHE A 119 6.72 17.77 4.11
CA PHE A 119 8.11 17.68 4.52
C PHE A 119 8.76 16.45 3.90
N ASP A 120 10.09 16.50 3.82
CA ASP A 120 10.86 15.40 3.26
C ASP A 120 10.90 14.20 4.22
N ILE A 121 10.49 13.04 3.69
CA ILE A 121 10.53 11.74 4.37
C ILE A 121 11.51 10.79 3.67
N SER A 122 12.42 11.29 2.84
CA SER A 122 13.45 10.45 2.24
C SER A 122 14.35 9.83 3.31
N VAL A 123 15.04 8.74 2.96
CA VAL A 123 15.95 8.04 3.88
C VAL A 123 17.13 8.92 4.27
N GLU A 124 17.54 9.81 3.36
CA GLU A 124 18.66 10.75 3.49
C GLU A 124 18.29 12.01 4.30
N ALA A 125 17.01 12.35 4.38
CA ALA A 125 16.54 13.54 5.09
C ALA A 125 16.74 13.41 6.61
N GLU A 126 17.00 14.55 7.26
CA GLU A 126 17.13 14.59 8.73
C GLU A 126 15.79 14.27 9.40
N ARG A 127 15.84 13.38 10.40
CA ARG A 127 14.66 12.90 11.12
C ARG A 127 14.24 13.93 12.17
N VAL A 128 13.43 14.88 11.74
CA VAL A 128 12.83 15.88 12.64
C VAL A 128 11.50 15.36 13.17
N ARG A 129 11.43 15.14 14.49
CA ARG A 129 10.17 14.76 15.15
C ARG A 129 9.25 15.98 15.26
N ARG A 130 8.06 15.88 14.69
CA ARG A 130 7.07 16.96 14.60
C ARG A 130 5.88 16.68 15.51
N ASN A 131 5.18 17.74 15.93
CA ASN A 131 3.89 17.62 16.60
C ASN A 131 2.79 17.66 15.53
N LEU A 132 2.19 16.49 15.24
CA LEU A 132 1.20 16.31 14.17
C LEU A 132 -0.25 16.31 14.69
N GLY A 133 -0.45 16.79 15.92
CA GLY A 133 -1.74 16.73 16.60
C GLY A 133 -2.12 15.32 17.04
N SER A 134 -3.31 15.19 17.62
CA SER A 134 -3.87 13.90 18.02
C SER A 134 -4.78 13.32 16.94
N CYS A 135 -4.75 12.00 16.80
CA CYS A 135 -5.76 11.30 16.01
C CYS A 135 -7.09 11.32 16.79
N PRO A 136 -8.25 11.50 16.13
CA PRO A 136 -9.54 11.28 16.76
C PRO A 136 -9.75 9.77 16.91
N VAL A 137 -9.10 9.18 17.91
CA VAL A 137 -9.40 7.83 18.37
C VAL A 137 -10.54 7.95 19.39
N LEU A 138 -11.54 7.08 19.30
CA LEU A 138 -12.48 6.91 20.40
C LEU A 138 -11.65 6.49 21.62
N LEU A 139 -11.47 7.40 22.58
CA LEU A 139 -11.01 7.05 23.91
C LEU A 139 -12.15 6.25 24.54
N GLU A 140 -12.01 4.92 24.58
CA GLU A 140 -12.76 4.08 25.51
C GLU A 140 -12.24 4.27 26.94
#